data_AF-A0A1X7KU63-F1
#
_entry.id   AF-A0A1X7KU63-F1
#
_cell.length_a   1.000
_cell.length_b   1.000
_cell.length_c   1.000
_cell.angle_alpha   90.00
_cell.angle_beta   90.00
_cell.angle_gamma   90.00
#
_symmetry.space_group_name_H-M   'P 1'
#
loop_
_entity.id
_entity.type
_entity.pdbx_description
1 polymer ?
#
loop_
_entity_poly.entity_id
_entity_poly.type
_entity_poly.pdbx_seq_one_letter_code
_entity_poly.pdbx_strand_id
1 'polypeptide(L)' 'MAEEKVSKRKRYDDAVKTQVIKDIVEDGCLIGEVLFKYRISNKRTVVNWLKSHLENQQILSA' A
#
# COMPACT_ATOMS: atom_id res chain seq x y z
N MET A 1 -16.66 25.33 -16.84
CA MET A 1 -16.05 24.03 -17.18
C MET A 1 -14.68 24.00 -16.55
N ALA A 2 -14.53 23.34 -15.40
CA ALA A 2 -13.22 23.15 -14.75
C ALA A 2 -12.77 21.74 -15.09
N GLU A 3 -11.82 21.63 -16.02
CA GLU A 3 -11.15 20.37 -16.32
C GLU A 3 -10.24 20.02 -15.14
N GLU A 4 -10.78 19.28 -14.19
CA GLU A 4 -10.05 18.68 -13.08
C GLU A 4 -9.03 17.69 -13.68
N LYS A 5 -7.74 18.04 -13.63
CA LYS A 5 -6.65 17.13 -14.00
C LYS A 5 -6.57 16.01 -12.97
N VAL A 6 -7.48 15.03 -13.07
CA VAL A 6 -7.44 13.79 -12.32
C VAL A 6 -6.23 13.02 -12.83
N SER A 7 -5.10 13.23 -12.15
CA SER A 7 -3.92 12.37 -12.27
C SER A 7 -4.40 10.95 -12.02
N LYS A 8 -4.50 10.14 -13.08
CA LYS A 8 -4.97 8.75 -13.04
C LYS A 8 -4.00 7.92 -12.19
N ARG A 9 -4.11 8.04 -10.86
CA ARG A 9 -3.45 7.13 -9.93
C ARG A 9 -4.07 5.78 -10.20
N LYS A 10 -3.24 4.82 -10.60
CA LYS A 10 -3.64 3.42 -10.74
C LYS A 10 -4.29 3.01 -9.41
N ARG A 11 -5.61 2.81 -9.43
CA ARG A 11 -6.38 2.47 -8.23
C ARG A 11 -6.12 0.99 -7.98
N TYR A 12 -5.32 0.69 -6.97
CA TYR A 12 -5.14 -0.68 -6.51
C TYR A 12 -6.35 -1.05 -5.67
N ASP A 13 -6.80 -2.29 -5.83
CA ASP A 13 -7.88 -2.84 -5.01
C ASP A 13 -7.48 -2.82 -3.54
N ASP A 14 -8.42 -2.49 -2.66
CA ASP A 14 -8.16 -2.43 -1.21
C ASP A 14 -7.80 -3.82 -0.66
N ALA A 15 -8.31 -4.87 -1.29
CA ALA A 15 -7.91 -6.26 -1.02
C ALA A 15 -6.42 -6.48 -1.29
N VAL A 16 -5.89 -5.98 -2.43
CA VAL A 16 -4.47 -6.09 -2.78
C VAL A 16 -3.61 -5.32 -1.78
N LYS A 17 -4.02 -4.11 -1.41
CA LYS A 17 -3.32 -3.30 -0.40
C LYS A 17 -3.22 -4.06 0.93
N THR A 18 -4.34 -4.62 1.40
CA THR A 18 -4.39 -5.39 2.64
C THR A 18 -3.50 -6.62 2.56
N GLN A 19 -3.57 -7.37 1.46
CA GLN A 19 -2.74 -8.56 1.26
C GLN A 19 -1.24 -8.23 1.25
N VAL A 20 -0.85 -7.14 0.58
CA VAL A 20 0.55 -6.66 0.55
C VAL A 20 1.04 -6.29 1.95
N ILE A 21 0.24 -5.57 2.73
CA ILE A 21 0.61 -5.23 4.11
C ILE A 21 0.75 -6.52 4.94
N LYS A 22 -0.18 -7.46 4.78
CA LYS A 22 -0.18 -8.75 5.48
C LYS A 22 1.07 -9.57 5.17
N ASP A 23 1.41 -9.73 3.88
CA ASP A 23 2.63 -10.42 3.44
C ASP A 23 3.89 -9.80 4.08
N ILE A 24 3.95 -8.47 4.23
CA ILE A 24 5.13 -7.79 4.77
C ILE A 24 5.19 -7.90 6.31
N VAL A 25 4.03 -7.74 6.99
CA VAL A 25 3.96 -7.67 8.45
C VAL A 25 3.89 -9.05 9.09
N GLU A 26 3.09 -9.97 8.54
CA GLU A 26 2.89 -11.32 9.09
C GLU A 26 3.87 -12.33 8.50
N ASP A 27 4.04 -12.37 7.17
CA ASP A 27 4.96 -13.32 6.50
C ASP A 27 6.42 -12.81 6.47
N GLY A 28 6.67 -11.55 6.83
CA GLY A 28 8.01 -10.95 6.80
C GLY A 28 8.58 -10.78 5.39
N CYS A 29 7.74 -10.76 4.34
CA CYS A 29 8.20 -10.58 2.97
C CYS A 29 8.88 -9.22 2.77
N LEU A 30 9.91 -9.23 1.93
CA LEU A 30 10.60 -8.00 1.56
C LEU A 30 9.73 -7.16 0.62
N ILE A 31 9.82 -5.83 0.75
CA ILE A 31 9.12 -4.89 -0.14
C ILE A 31 9.42 -5.20 -1.61
N GLY A 32 10.66 -5.62 -1.93
CA GLY A 32 11.02 -6.01 -3.30
C GLY A 32 10.21 -7.18 -3.85
N GLU A 33 9.92 -8.18 -3.02
CA GLU A 33 9.18 -9.37 -3.43
C GLU A 33 7.70 -9.07 -3.65
N VAL A 34 7.07 -8.32 -2.75
CA VAL A 34 5.68 -7.90 -2.91
C VAL A 34 5.48 -6.94 -4.09
N LEU A 35 6.47 -6.09 -4.40
CA LEU A 35 6.42 -5.27 -5.62
C LEU A 35 6.34 -6.13 -6.87
N PHE A 36 7.12 -7.22 -6.92
CA PHE A 36 7.10 -8.16 -8.03
C PHE A 36 5.81 -9.01 -8.05
N LYS A 37 5.47 -9.63 -6.92
CA LYS A 37 4.30 -10.52 -6.72
C LYS A 37 2.99 -9.81 -7.08
N TYR A 38 2.82 -8.56 -6.68
CA TYR A 38 1.60 -7.77 -6.90
C TYR A 38 1.72 -6.77 -8.08
N ARG A 39 2.82 -6.84 -8.85
CA ARG A 39 3.11 -5.97 -10.01
C ARG A 39 2.95 -4.48 -9.69
N ILE A 40 3.39 -4.09 -8.51
CA ILE A 40 3.36 -2.70 -8.04
C ILE A 40 4.63 -2.04 -8.55
N SER A 41 4.47 -1.02 -9.39
CA SER A 41 5.62 -0.35 -10.02
C SER A 41 6.34 0.62 -9.09
N ASN A 42 5.74 1.00 -7.96
CA ASN A 42 6.27 2.05 -7.10
C ASN A 42 6.40 1.60 -5.65
N LYS A 43 7.66 1.48 -5.19
CA LYS A 43 8.00 1.21 -3.79
C LYS A 43 7.36 2.20 -2.82
N ARG A 44 7.30 3.48 -3.19
CA ARG A 44 6.72 4.53 -2.35
C ARG A 44 5.25 4.26 -2.04
N THR A 45 4.51 3.64 -2.96
CA THR A 45 3.12 3.26 -2.74
C THR A 45 2.98 2.24 -1.62
N VAL A 46 3.80 1.19 -1.62
CA VAL A 46 3.82 0.16 -0.58
C VAL A 46 4.24 0.75 0.77
N VAL A 47 5.29 1.57 0.78
CA VAL A 47 5.75 2.25 2.01
C VAL A 47 4.64 3.15 2.59
N ASN A 48 3.91 3.88 1.74
CA ASN A 48 2.81 4.73 2.20
C ASN A 48 1.65 3.91 2.78
N TRP A 49 1.37 2.73 2.22
CA TRP A 49 0.38 1.80 2.76
C TRP A 49 0.79 1.25 4.12
N LEU A 50 2.05 0.83 4.27
CA LEU A 50 2.60 0.37 5.54
C LEU A 50 2.57 1.48 6.60
N LYS A 51 2.98 2.69 6.23
CA LYS A 51 2.96 3.84 7.14
C LYS A 51 1.53 4.12 7.63
N SER A 52 0.57 4.17 6.72
CA SER A 52 -0.84 4.36 7.06
C SER A 52 -1.41 3.22 7.92
N HIS A 53 -0.94 1.99 7.74
CA HIS A 53 -1.33 0.86 8.59
C HIS A 53 -0.76 0.97 10.01
N LEU A 54 0.54 1.32 10.13
CA LEU A 54 1.19 1.54 11.42
C LEU A 54 0.57 2.71 12.19
N GLU A 55 0.28 3.82 11.53
CA GLU A 55 -0.41 4.97 12.14
C GLU A 55 -1.79 4.55 12.70
N ASN A 56 -2.56 3.74 11.96
CA ASN A 56 -3.84 3.21 12.46
C ASN A 56 -3.68 2.22 13.62
N GLN A 57 -2.66 1.34 13.58
CA GLN A 57 -2.34 0.40 14.66
C GLN A 57 -1.95 1.13 15.96
N GLN A 58 -1.17 2.21 15.85
CA GLN A 58 -0.75 3.02 16.99
C GLN A 58 -1.92 3.71 17.69
N ILE A 59 -2.93 4.15 16.90
CA ILE A 59 -4.15 4.78 17.43
C ILE A 59 -5.02 3.76 18.19
N LEU A 60 -5.09 2.50 17.75
CA LEU A 60 -5.85 1.45 18.42
C LEU A 60 -5.17 0.90 19.68
N SER A 61 -3.91 1.25 19.92
CA SER A 61 -3.13 0.87 21.11
C SER A 61 -3.11 1.96 22.19
N ALA A 62 -3.87 3.04 22.01
CA ALA A 62 -3.93 4.20 22.92
C ALA A 62 -5.22 4.23 23.74
#